data_AF-A0A1G0GU23-F1
#
_entry.id   AF-A0A1G0GU23-F1
#
_cell.length_a   1.000
_cell.length_b   1.000
_cell.length_c   1.000
_cell.angle_alpha   90.00
_cell.angle_beta   90.00
_cell.angle_gamma   90.00
#
_symmetry.space_group_name_H-M   'P 1'
#
loop_
_entity.id
_entity.type
_entity.pdbx_description
1 polymer ?
#
loop_
_entity_poly.entity_id
_entity_poly.type
_entity_poly.pdbx_seq_one_letter_code
_entity_poly.pdbx_strand_id
1 'polypeptide(L)'
;MSIFSETMTKAISDYRLLLRKHLDQVERMIKLQKLKLRDSDIYESDLALYQTGKAIVADIEVNMAMSNPGYYSYSGVQQFCTYLREYLGNYHIESDQVVHRAQKASRALLQAIQLAGLPREGLDDGIAKQLFECNKAVAGFGSQEQCDLQLQILARQQANNPGFYTRIIAHLESLMTSRCSEAAA
;
A
#
# COMPACT_ATOMS: atom_id res chain seq x y z
N MET A 1 17.08 0.91 -11.04
CA MET A 1 15.68 1.37 -10.99
C MET A 1 14.92 0.44 -10.05
N SER A 2 13.96 0.94 -9.27
CA SER A 2 13.15 0.10 -8.37
C SER A 2 12.15 -0.71 -9.21
N ILE A 3 11.71 -1.87 -8.72
CA ILE A 3 10.64 -2.66 -9.37
C ILE A 3 9.39 -1.78 -9.58
N PHE A 4 9.10 -0.89 -8.62
CA PHE A 4 8.03 0.09 -8.73
C PHE A 4 8.22 1.02 -9.93
N SER A 5 9.39 1.65 -10.05
CA SER A 5 9.68 2.57 -11.15
C SER A 5 9.59 1.93 -12.53
N GLU A 6 10.06 0.68 -12.67
CA GLU A 6 9.97 -0.09 -13.92
C GLU A 6 8.51 -0.42 -14.27
N THR A 7 7.75 -0.89 -13.28
CA THR A 7 6.33 -1.22 -13.46
C THR A 7 5.52 0.02 -13.85
N MET A 8 5.75 1.14 -13.17
CA MET A 8 5.06 2.40 -13.47
C MET A 8 5.45 2.99 -14.81
N THR A 9 6.71 2.91 -15.21
CA THR A 9 7.18 3.36 -16.53
C THR A 9 6.49 2.59 -17.64
N LYS A 10 6.35 1.27 -17.47
CA LYS A 10 5.60 0.43 -18.40
C LYS A 10 4.12 0.80 -18.42
N ALA A 11 3.48 0.96 -17.25
CA ALA A 11 2.07 1.35 -17.17
C ALA A 11 1.77 2.69 -17.85
N ILE A 12 2.65 3.69 -17.69
CA ILE A 12 2.53 4.99 -18.37
C ILE A 12 2.65 4.81 -19.89
N SER A 13 3.57 3.95 -20.35
CA SER A 13 3.76 3.66 -21.78
C SER A 13 2.53 2.95 -22.38
N ASP A 14 1.98 1.96 -21.68
CA ASP A 14 0.78 1.25 -22.08
C ASP A 14 -0.44 2.17 -22.14
N TYR A 15 -0.58 3.07 -21.16
CA TYR A 15 -1.65 4.06 -21.15
C TYR A 15 -1.50 5.09 -22.28
N ARG A 16 -0.28 5.56 -22.59
CA ARG A 16 -0.04 6.42 -23.77
C ARG A 16 -0.44 5.71 -25.07
N LEU A 17 -0.17 4.42 -25.20
CA LEU A 17 -0.60 3.61 -26.35
C LEU A 17 -2.13 3.50 -26.41
N LEU A 18 -2.79 3.34 -25.26
CA LEU A 18 -4.25 3.32 -25.14
C LEU A 18 -4.86 4.64 -25.61
N LEU A 19 -4.36 5.78 -25.12
CA LEU A 19 -4.81 7.11 -25.56
C LEU A 19 -4.68 7.28 -27.08
N ARG A 20 -3.60 6.75 -27.68
CA ARG A 20 -3.38 6.81 -29.13
C ARG A 20 -4.40 5.99 -29.94
N LYS A 21 -4.93 4.92 -29.37
CA LYS A 21 -5.91 4.04 -30.04
C LYS A 21 -7.35 4.56 -29.93
N HIS A 22 -7.67 5.26 -28.84
CA HIS A 22 -9.05 5.60 -28.51
C HIS A 22 -9.41 7.08 -28.69
N LEU A 23 -8.43 7.98 -28.77
CA LEU A 23 -8.66 9.42 -28.89
C LEU A 23 -8.07 9.98 -30.19
N ASP A 24 -8.67 11.06 -30.67
CA ASP A 24 -8.10 11.83 -31.78
C ASP A 24 -6.80 12.55 -31.37
N GLN A 25 -6.13 13.17 -32.34
CA GLN A 25 -4.84 13.82 -32.07
C GLN A 25 -4.95 15.00 -31.08
N VAL A 26 -6.04 15.76 -31.12
CA VAL A 26 -6.21 16.97 -30.30
C VAL A 26 -6.53 16.58 -28.86
N GLU A 27 -7.51 15.70 -28.67
CA GLU A 27 -7.91 15.15 -27.38
C GLU A 27 -6.74 14.42 -26.71
N ARG A 28 -5.98 13.62 -27.46
CA ARG A 28 -4.79 12.95 -26.96
C ARG A 28 -3.76 13.95 -26.46
N MET A 29 -3.49 15.02 -27.22
CA MET A 29 -2.50 16.03 -26.82
C MET A 29 -2.90 16.76 -25.54
N ILE A 30 -4.19 17.11 -25.40
CA ILE A 30 -4.74 17.71 -24.18
C ILE A 30 -4.55 16.77 -23.00
N LYS A 31 -4.88 15.48 -23.13
CA LYS A 31 -4.72 14.50 -22.05
C LYS A 31 -3.25 14.28 -21.67
N LEU A 32 -2.35 14.16 -22.64
CA LEU A 32 -0.91 14.02 -22.39
C LEU A 32 -0.33 15.22 -21.64
N GLN A 33 -0.80 16.42 -21.94
CA GLN A 33 -0.38 17.63 -21.25
C GLN A 33 -0.97 17.69 -19.83
N LYS A 34 -2.28 17.44 -19.68
CA LYS A 34 -2.97 17.48 -18.38
C LYS A 34 -2.38 16.52 -17.36
N LEU A 35 -2.06 15.29 -17.80
CA LEU A 35 -1.49 14.25 -16.94
C LEU A 35 0.04 14.33 -16.86
N LYS A 36 0.66 15.33 -17.49
CA LYS A 36 2.12 15.52 -17.61
C LYS A 36 2.90 14.33 -18.18
N LEU A 37 2.26 13.23 -18.57
CA LEU A 37 2.50 12.49 -19.82
C LEU A 37 3.95 12.50 -20.29
N ARG A 38 4.34 13.56 -20.98
CA ARG A 38 5.59 13.71 -21.76
C ARG A 38 6.78 14.26 -20.96
N ASP A 39 6.55 14.66 -19.72
CA ASP A 39 7.53 15.25 -18.82
C ASP A 39 8.53 14.17 -18.36
N SER A 40 9.83 14.44 -18.52
CA SER A 40 10.91 13.55 -18.07
C SER A 40 10.98 13.49 -16.55
N ASP A 41 10.57 14.56 -15.89
CA ASP A 41 10.78 14.76 -14.44
C ASP A 41 9.91 13.77 -13.63
N ILE A 42 8.85 13.24 -14.25
CA ILE A 42 8.01 12.19 -13.64
C ILE A 42 8.84 10.94 -13.33
N TYR A 43 9.86 10.63 -14.12
CA TYR A 43 10.68 9.43 -13.95
C TYR A 43 11.82 9.61 -12.94
N GLU A 44 12.04 10.83 -12.44
CA GLU A 44 13.08 11.12 -11.46
C GLU A 44 12.67 10.77 -10.02
N SER A 45 11.37 10.59 -9.76
CA SER A 45 10.84 10.32 -8.43
C SER A 45 9.74 9.27 -8.43
N ASP A 46 9.88 8.25 -7.57
CA ASP A 46 8.84 7.25 -7.34
C ASP A 46 7.53 7.91 -6.85
N LEU A 47 7.61 9.02 -6.11
CA LEU A 47 6.43 9.79 -5.70
C LEU A 47 5.68 10.38 -6.91
N ALA A 48 6.41 10.96 -7.86
CA ALA A 48 5.83 11.50 -9.08
C ALA A 48 5.21 10.39 -9.94
N LEU A 49 5.86 9.22 -10.04
CA LEU A 49 5.29 8.04 -10.68
C LEU A 49 4.01 7.57 -9.99
N TYR A 50 3.98 7.51 -8.66
CA TYR A 50 2.80 7.11 -7.89
C TYR A 50 1.62 8.05 -8.11
N GLN A 51 1.85 9.37 -8.01
CA GLN A 51 0.83 10.39 -8.27
C GLN A 51 0.30 10.33 -9.70
N THR A 52 1.20 10.14 -10.67
CA THR A 52 0.83 9.98 -12.08
C THR A 52 -0.02 8.73 -12.29
N GLY A 53 0.36 7.61 -11.67
CA GLY A 53 -0.43 6.37 -11.69
C GLY A 53 -1.84 6.56 -11.15
N LYS A 54 -1.99 7.25 -10.01
CA LYS A 54 -3.30 7.60 -9.45
C LYS A 54 -4.13 8.48 -10.40
N ALA A 55 -3.49 9.45 -11.05
CA ALA A 55 -4.15 10.32 -12.02
C ALA A 55 -4.62 9.55 -13.27
N ILE A 56 -3.83 8.57 -13.74
CA ILE A 56 -4.22 7.67 -14.85
C ILE A 56 -5.45 6.84 -14.48
N VAL A 57 -5.46 6.22 -13.29
CA VAL A 57 -6.61 5.44 -12.80
C VAL A 57 -7.86 6.31 -12.76
N ALA A 58 -7.77 7.51 -12.17
CA ALA A 58 -8.90 8.44 -12.11
C ALA A 58 -9.39 8.87 -13.50
N ASP A 59 -8.47 9.10 -14.45
CA ASP A 59 -8.86 9.46 -15.82
C ASP A 59 -9.63 8.32 -16.52
N ILE A 60 -9.17 7.07 -16.35
CA ILE A 60 -9.83 5.90 -16.96
C ILE A 60 -11.23 5.70 -16.35
N GLU A 61 -11.35 5.81 -15.03
CA GLU A 61 -12.63 5.68 -14.32
C GLU A 61 -13.65 6.71 -14.79
N VAL A 62 -13.24 7.97 -14.98
CA VAL A 62 -14.14 9.06 -15.37
C VAL A 62 -14.48 9.03 -16.87
N ASN A 63 -13.51 8.74 -17.74
CA ASN A 63 -13.66 9.00 -19.17
C ASN A 63 -13.75 7.75 -20.05
N MET A 64 -13.38 6.57 -19.53
CA MET A 64 -13.22 5.36 -20.36
C MET A 64 -13.95 4.12 -19.81
N ALA A 65 -14.40 4.14 -18.56
CA ALA A 65 -15.15 3.04 -17.97
C ALA A 65 -16.62 2.95 -18.44
N MET A 66 -17.14 3.94 -19.20
CA MET A 66 -18.57 4.04 -19.57
C MET A 66 -18.93 3.58 -21.00
N SER A 67 -18.03 2.94 -21.73
CA SER A 67 -18.34 2.45 -23.09
C SER A 67 -19.07 1.10 -23.05
N ASN A 68 -20.41 1.15 -22.99
CA ASN A 68 -21.42 0.09 -23.24
C ASN A 68 -21.04 -1.38 -22.89
N PRO A 69 -21.61 -1.97 -21.81
CA PRO A 69 -21.40 -3.38 -21.51
C PRO A 69 -22.27 -4.23 -22.44
N GLY A 70 -21.70 -4.68 -23.55
CA GLY A 70 -22.24 -5.84 -24.25
C GLY A 70 -21.94 -7.09 -23.43
N TYR A 71 -22.79 -8.12 -23.50
CA TYR A 71 -22.64 -9.39 -22.75
C TYR A 71 -21.29 -10.11 -22.97
N TYR A 72 -20.50 -9.68 -23.98
CA TYR A 72 -19.17 -10.17 -24.31
C TYR A 72 -18.08 -9.07 -24.38
N SER A 73 -18.34 -7.85 -23.90
CA SER A 73 -17.33 -6.77 -23.97
C SER A 73 -16.26 -6.93 -22.89
N TYR A 74 -15.24 -7.73 -23.20
CA TYR A 74 -14.00 -7.80 -22.44
C TYR A 74 -13.18 -6.54 -22.71
N SER A 75 -13.31 -5.53 -21.85
CA SER A 75 -12.54 -4.28 -22.00
C SER A 75 -11.17 -4.44 -21.35
N GLY A 76 -10.12 -4.63 -22.16
CA GLY A 76 -8.73 -4.61 -21.67
C GLY A 76 -8.36 -3.32 -20.93
N VAL A 77 -9.08 -2.23 -21.18
CA VAL A 77 -8.96 -0.95 -20.46
C VAL A 77 -9.40 -1.08 -19.00
N GLN A 78 -10.51 -1.78 -18.75
CA GLN A 78 -11.01 -1.99 -17.39
C GLN A 78 -10.06 -2.90 -16.61
N GLN A 79 -9.52 -3.94 -17.24
CA GLN A 79 -8.53 -4.82 -16.60
C GLN A 79 -7.24 -4.08 -16.27
N PHE A 80 -6.74 -3.25 -17.19
CA PHE A 80 -5.59 -2.40 -16.92
C PHE A 80 -5.85 -1.44 -15.74
N CYS A 81 -7.04 -0.83 -15.70
CA CYS A 81 -7.44 0.04 -14.60
C CYS A 81 -7.49 -0.69 -13.26
N THR A 82 -8.11 -1.87 -13.21
CA THR A 82 -8.18 -2.70 -12.00
C THR A 82 -6.78 -3.11 -11.55
N TYR A 83 -5.96 -3.63 -12.46
CA TYR A 83 -4.58 -4.01 -12.18
C TYR A 83 -3.77 -2.84 -11.61
N LEU A 84 -3.81 -1.67 -12.25
CA LEU A 84 -3.04 -0.51 -11.81
C LEU A 84 -3.54 0.02 -10.47
N ARG A 85 -4.86 0.00 -10.23
CA ARG A 85 -5.47 0.40 -8.95
C ARG A 85 -5.02 -0.51 -7.82
N GLU A 86 -5.09 -1.83 -8.02
CA GLU A 86 -4.66 -2.84 -7.05
C GLU A 86 -3.15 -2.73 -6.79
N TYR A 87 -2.35 -2.61 -7.84
CA TYR A 87 -0.90 -2.45 -7.74
C TYR A 87 -0.53 -1.21 -6.90
N LEU A 88 -1.11 -0.05 -7.18
CA LEU A 88 -0.90 1.17 -6.40
C LEU A 88 -1.48 1.07 -4.98
N GLY A 89 -2.50 0.24 -4.77
CA GLY A 89 -3.07 -0.06 -3.45
C GLY A 89 -2.10 -0.77 -2.51
N ASN A 90 -1.08 -1.44 -3.04
CA ASN A 90 -0.03 -2.09 -2.26
C ASN A 90 1.04 -1.13 -1.74
N TYR A 91 0.98 0.15 -2.13
CA TYR A 91 1.92 1.18 -1.71
C TYR A 91 1.22 2.33 -0.99
N HIS A 92 1.95 2.99 -0.08
CA HIS A 92 1.55 4.23 0.55
C HIS A 92 2.71 5.24 0.54
N ILE A 93 2.39 6.51 0.79
CA ILE A 93 3.38 7.57 0.88
C ILE A 93 3.69 7.81 2.36
N GLU A 94 4.98 7.84 2.70
CA GLU A 94 5.47 8.14 4.03
C GLU A 94 6.75 8.97 3.90
N SER A 95 6.77 10.17 4.50
CA SER A 95 7.92 11.08 4.44
C SER A 95 8.47 11.28 3.01
N ASP A 96 7.57 11.56 2.07
CA ASP A 96 7.84 11.74 0.63
C ASP A 96 8.41 10.51 -0.10
N GLN A 97 8.37 9.34 0.52
CA GLN A 97 8.79 8.09 -0.11
C GLN A 97 7.62 7.16 -0.35
N VAL A 98 7.69 6.42 -1.47
CA VAL A 98 6.73 5.36 -1.80
C VAL A 98 7.17 4.08 -1.13
N VAL A 99 6.38 3.60 -0.17
CA VAL A 99 6.70 2.42 0.64
C VAL A 99 5.68 1.32 0.36
N HIS A 100 6.17 0.09 0.16
CA HIS A 100 5.30 -1.06 0.00
C HIS A 100 4.72 -1.49 1.35
N ARG A 101 3.39 -1.60 1.45
CA ARG A 101 2.66 -1.91 2.69
C ARG A 101 3.15 -3.22 3.34
N ALA A 102 3.19 -4.30 2.56
CA ALA A 102 3.66 -5.59 3.06
C ALA A 102 5.12 -5.57 3.55
N GLN A 103 6.02 -4.84 2.90
CA GLN A 103 7.41 -4.72 3.35
C GLN A 103 7.50 -3.97 4.68
N LYS A 104 6.70 -2.92 4.85
CA LYS A 104 6.62 -2.17 6.12
C LYS A 104 6.12 -3.06 7.25
N ALA A 105 5.04 -3.82 7.04
CA ALA A 105 4.52 -4.76 8.02
C ALA A 105 5.55 -5.84 8.39
N SER A 106 6.22 -6.43 7.39
CA SER A 106 7.26 -7.45 7.63
C SER A 106 8.45 -6.91 8.43
N ARG A 107 8.90 -5.69 8.14
CA ARG A 107 9.97 -5.03 8.93
C ARG A 107 9.55 -4.80 10.38
N ALA A 108 8.34 -4.30 10.58
CA ALA A 108 7.78 -4.10 11.93
C ALA A 108 7.63 -5.42 12.69
N LEU A 109 7.21 -6.50 12.01
CA LEU A 109 7.09 -7.83 12.61
C LEU A 109 8.46 -8.38 13.04
N LEU A 110 9.49 -8.27 12.18
CA LEU A 110 10.85 -8.69 12.53
C LEU A 110 11.40 -7.89 13.72
N GLN A 111 11.17 -6.58 13.74
CA GLN A 111 11.56 -5.74 14.87
C GLN A 111 10.83 -6.16 16.15
N ALA A 112 9.52 -6.42 16.07
CA ALA A 112 8.76 -6.90 17.21
C ALA A 112 9.26 -8.24 17.76
N ILE A 113 9.63 -9.20 16.89
CA ILE A 113 10.22 -10.47 17.29
C ILE A 113 11.52 -10.24 18.08
N GLN A 114 12.39 -9.36 17.59
CA GLN A 114 13.64 -9.02 18.27
C GLN A 114 13.40 -8.38 19.64
N LEU A 115 12.48 -7.42 19.71
CA LEU A 115 12.14 -6.73 20.95
C LEU A 115 11.46 -7.66 21.97
N ALA A 116 10.59 -8.56 21.50
CA ALA A 116 9.93 -9.56 22.35
C ALA A 116 10.90 -10.65 22.86
N GLY A 117 12.02 -10.85 22.16
CA GLY A 117 13.08 -11.76 22.57
C GLY A 117 14.05 -11.19 23.61
N LEU A 118 13.92 -9.92 24.00
CA LEU A 118 14.79 -9.31 25.01
C LEU A 118 14.56 -9.92 26.40
N PRO A 119 15.63 -10.05 27.21
CA PRO A 119 15.51 -10.52 28.58
C PRO A 119 14.73 -9.51 29.43
N ARG A 120 14.16 -9.97 30.56
CA ARG A 120 13.26 -9.18 31.40
C ARG A 120 13.88 -7.86 31.87
N GLU A 121 15.18 -7.88 32.14
CA GLU A 121 15.95 -6.71 32.60
C GLU A 121 16.08 -5.62 31.52
N GLY A 122 15.96 -6.00 30.24
CA GLY A 122 15.99 -5.08 29.10
C GLY A 122 14.61 -4.54 28.71
N LEU A 123 13.54 -4.94 29.39
CA LEU A 123 12.19 -4.48 29.09
C LEU A 123 11.89 -3.18 29.86
N ASP A 124 11.90 -2.07 29.13
CA ASP A 124 11.54 -0.76 29.65
C ASP A 124 10.40 -0.11 28.83
N ASP A 125 9.98 1.09 29.23
CA ASP A 125 8.95 1.83 28.51
C ASP A 125 9.38 2.27 27.11
N GLY A 126 10.69 2.34 26.83
CA GLY A 126 11.21 2.58 25.49
C GLY A 126 10.91 1.39 24.56
N ILE A 127 11.18 0.18 25.02
CA ILE A 127 10.83 -1.06 24.30
C ILE A 127 9.32 -1.18 24.11
N ALA A 128 8.53 -0.83 25.14
CA ALA A 128 7.07 -0.85 25.02
C ALA A 128 6.58 0.10 23.93
N LYS A 129 7.13 1.33 23.85
CA LYS A 129 6.81 2.29 22.78
C LYS A 129 7.16 1.74 21.40
N GLN A 130 8.33 1.11 21.25
CA GLN A 130 8.71 0.50 19.97
C GLN A 130 7.78 -0.65 19.57
N LEU A 131 7.36 -1.49 20.53
CA LEU A 131 6.39 -2.55 20.28
C LEU A 131 5.00 -1.99 19.92
N PHE A 132 4.58 -0.87 20.51
CA PHE A 132 3.35 -0.20 20.09
C PHE A 132 3.42 0.32 18.67
N GLU A 133 4.55 0.91 18.26
CA GLU A 133 4.76 1.33 16.87
C GLU A 133 4.79 0.14 15.91
N CYS A 134 5.38 -0.98 16.31
CA CYS A 134 5.32 -2.21 15.54
C CYS A 134 3.88 -2.70 15.38
N ASN A 135 3.07 -2.68 16.46
CA ASN A 135 1.66 -3.06 16.41
C ASN A 135 0.85 -2.15 15.47
N LYS A 136 1.09 -0.83 15.48
CA LYS A 136 0.45 0.10 14.52
C LYS A 136 0.80 -0.25 13.08
N ALA A 137 2.08 -0.51 12.82
CA ALA A 137 2.54 -0.84 11.47
C ALA A 137 1.99 -2.20 10.98
N VAL A 138 1.98 -3.23 11.84
CA VAL A 138 1.45 -4.55 11.48
C VAL A 138 -0.07 -4.51 11.31
N ALA A 139 -0.82 -3.87 12.21
CA ALA A 139 -2.26 -3.76 12.09
C ALA A 139 -2.69 -2.92 10.87
N GLY A 140 -1.98 -1.83 10.60
CA GLY A 140 -2.30 -0.91 9.50
C GLY A 140 -1.89 -1.41 8.11
N PHE A 141 -0.80 -2.16 8.00
CA PHE A 141 -0.22 -2.54 6.71
C PHE A 141 -0.08 -4.04 6.47
N GLY A 142 -0.24 -4.86 7.51
CA GLY A 142 -0.04 -6.30 7.45
C GLY A 142 -1.31 -7.09 7.19
N SER A 143 -1.13 -8.33 6.73
CA SER A 143 -2.23 -9.29 6.58
C SER A 143 -2.80 -9.71 7.94
N GLN A 144 -3.98 -10.34 7.92
CA GLN A 144 -4.56 -10.94 9.13
C GLN A 144 -3.60 -11.96 9.75
N GLU A 145 -2.99 -12.82 8.93
CA GLU A 145 -1.99 -13.80 9.38
C GLU A 145 -0.79 -13.15 10.08
N GLN A 146 -0.32 -11.99 9.58
CA GLN A 146 0.77 -11.25 10.23
C GLN A 146 0.35 -10.66 11.58
N CYS A 147 -0.90 -10.21 11.70
CA CYS A 147 -1.46 -9.74 12.97
C CYS A 147 -1.58 -10.88 13.99
N ASP A 148 -2.10 -12.04 13.55
CA ASP A 148 -2.26 -13.22 14.40
C ASP A 148 -0.91 -13.77 14.86
N LEU A 149 0.09 -13.79 13.97
CA LEU A 149 1.46 -14.18 14.29
C LEU A 149 2.07 -13.27 15.36
N GLN A 150 1.93 -11.95 15.20
CA GLN A 150 2.39 -10.97 16.20
C GLN A 150 1.71 -11.21 17.57
N LEU A 151 0.40 -11.47 17.57
CA LEU A 151 -0.36 -11.82 18.78
C LEU A 151 0.20 -13.07 19.47
N GLN A 152 0.47 -14.13 18.71
CA GLN A 152 1.05 -15.37 19.24
C GLN A 152 2.45 -15.15 19.84
N ILE A 153 3.28 -14.33 19.21
CA ILE A 153 4.62 -13.98 19.72
C ILE A 153 4.51 -13.28 21.08
N LEU A 154 3.64 -12.26 21.16
CA LEU A 154 3.44 -11.49 22.39
C LEU A 154 2.80 -12.35 23.51
N ALA A 155 1.81 -13.18 23.18
CA ALA A 155 1.15 -14.07 24.13
C ALA A 155 2.13 -15.10 24.71
N ARG A 156 3.04 -15.64 23.89
CA ARG A 156 4.09 -16.56 24.36
C ARG A 156 5.00 -15.89 25.39
N GLN A 157 5.32 -14.62 25.21
CA GLN A 157 6.17 -13.87 26.15
C GLN A 157 5.42 -13.34 27.38
N GLN A 158 4.09 -13.25 27.30
CA GLN A 158 3.26 -12.86 28.44
C GLN A 158 3.44 -13.79 29.64
N ALA A 159 3.65 -15.09 29.43
CA ALA A 159 3.93 -16.03 30.52
C ALA A 159 5.20 -15.65 31.33
N ASN A 160 6.19 -15.05 30.66
CA ASN A 160 7.44 -14.64 31.28
C ASN A 160 7.36 -13.25 31.94
N ASN A 161 6.55 -12.34 31.38
CA ASN A 161 6.36 -11.01 31.94
C ASN A 161 4.92 -10.48 31.71
N PRO A 162 3.94 -10.93 32.52
CA PRO A 162 2.53 -10.65 32.27
C PRO A 162 2.21 -9.15 32.26
N GLY A 163 2.73 -8.39 33.24
CA GLY A 163 2.43 -6.96 33.38
C GLY A 163 2.88 -6.14 32.18
N PHE A 164 4.02 -6.49 31.58
CA PHE A 164 4.57 -5.77 30.43
C PHE A 164 3.81 -6.07 29.13
N TYR A 165 3.57 -7.35 28.83
CA TYR A 165 3.00 -7.75 27.54
C TYR A 165 1.47 -7.59 27.47
N THR A 166 0.75 -7.63 28.60
CA THR A 166 -0.71 -7.49 28.61
C THR A 166 -1.16 -6.18 27.97
N ARG A 167 -0.50 -5.05 28.29
CA ARG A 167 -0.82 -3.75 27.66
C ARG A 167 -0.52 -3.71 26.16
N ILE A 168 0.52 -4.45 25.72
CA ILE A 168 0.95 -4.49 24.32
C ILE A 168 -0.02 -5.32 23.48
N ILE A 169 -0.47 -6.45 24.02
CA ILE A 169 -1.49 -7.31 23.42
C ILE A 169 -2.81 -6.55 23.29
N ALA A 170 -3.30 -5.94 24.37
CA ALA A 170 -4.55 -5.18 24.38
C ALA A 170 -4.55 -4.05 23.32
N HIS A 171 -3.40 -3.38 23.13
CA HIS A 171 -3.24 -2.38 22.08
C HIS A 171 -3.36 -2.97 20.67
N LEU A 172 -2.75 -4.13 20.40
CA LEU A 172 -2.87 -4.80 19.09
C LEU A 172 -4.30 -5.26 18.82
N GLU A 173 -4.95 -5.87 19.80
CA GLU A 173 -6.35 -6.31 19.70
C GLU A 173 -7.29 -5.13 19.39
N SER A 174 -7.11 -4.00 20.10
CA SER A 174 -7.86 -2.77 19.85
C SER A 174 -7.70 -2.26 18.41
N LEU A 175 -6.47 -2.26 17.87
CA LEU A 175 -6.21 -1.86 16.49
C LEU A 175 -6.88 -2.81 15.48
N MET A 176 -6.85 -4.11 15.74
CA MET A 176 -7.48 -5.11 14.88
C MET A 176 -9.01 -4.97 14.88
N THR A 177 -9.63 -4.70 16.04
CA THR A 177 -11.08 -4.45 16.12
C THR A 177 -11.47 -3.17 15.37
N SER A 178 -10.69 -2.09 15.50
CA SER A 178 -10.92 -0.84 14.75
C SER A 178 -10.89 -1.09 13.24
N ARG A 179 -9.89 -1.84 12.77
CA ARG A 179 -9.78 -2.21 11.34
C ARG A 179 -10.96 -3.02 10.83
N CYS A 180 -11.44 -3.99 11.61
CA CYS A 180 -12.61 -4.78 11.24
C CYS A 180 -13.89 -3.92 11.15
N SER A 181 -14.02 -2.90 12.01
CA SER A 181 -15.16 -1.98 11.94
C SER A 181 -15.12 -1.05 10.72
N GLU A 182 -13.93 -0.60 10.31
CA GLU A 182 -13.75 0.24 9.11
C GLU A 182 -13.96 -0.55 7.81
N ALA A 183 -13.63 -1.85 7.78
CA ALA A 183 -13.85 -2.70 6.62
C ALA A 183 -15.33 -3.12 6.43
N ALA A 184 -16.18 -2.95 7.45
CA ALA A 184 -17.60 -3.30 7.43
C ALA A 184 -18.53 -2.10 7.15
N ALA A 185 -17.97 -0.88 7.07
CA ALA A 185 -18.68 0.37 6.76
C ALA A 185 -18.52 0.75 5.28
#